data_AF-A0A431L213-F1
#
_entry.id   AF-A0A431L213-F1
#
_cell.length_a   1.000
_cell.length_b   1.000
_cell.length_c   1.000
_cell.angle_alpha   90.00
_cell.angle_beta   90.00
_cell.angle_gamma   90.00
#
_symmetry.space_group_name_H-M   'P 1'
#
loop_
_entity.id
_entity.type
_entity.pdbx_description
1 polymer ?
#
loop_
_entity_poly.entity_id
_entity_poly.type
_entity_poly.pdbx_seq_one_letter_code
_entity_poly.pdbx_strand_id
1 'polypeptide(L)'
;MRPTPVSDNPQPQNEKATNLNYDASYHLHCRLQIASGMAITLTSIHQSMTYSGWLEGVPSTEWNDQIIEETLARAARQHCFHGGSPYLIAPERRDFLRRPGDMNDSCPSRPAEWLPLVSCIASFKSVFPARSKTKDLSYATVVWFQGEYCFPIDETVLKKLQEIDWDGIAADVEI
;
A
#
# COMPACT_ATOMS: atom_id res chain seq x y z
N MET A 1 -22.32 55.86 14.66
CA MET A 1 -21.90 55.35 13.33
C MET A 1 -20.40 55.44 13.22
N ARG A 2 -19.69 54.30 13.31
CA ARG A 2 -18.29 54.14 12.89
C ARG A 2 -18.27 52.96 11.92
N PRO A 3 -17.67 53.06 10.73
CA PRO A 3 -17.50 51.92 9.84
C PRO A 3 -16.27 51.11 10.26
N THR A 4 -16.45 49.81 10.46
CA THR A 4 -15.37 48.82 10.57
C THR A 4 -14.79 48.52 9.19
N PRO A 5 -13.47 48.41 9.02
CA PRO A 5 -12.86 48.05 7.75
C PRO A 5 -12.94 46.54 7.48
N VAL A 6 -13.16 46.23 6.21
CA VAL A 6 -13.12 44.92 5.58
C VAL A 6 -11.74 44.29 5.83
N SER A 7 -11.73 43.08 6.40
CA SER A 7 -10.55 42.21 6.40
C SER A 7 -10.75 41.15 5.32
N ASP A 8 -10.15 41.38 4.16
CA ASP A 8 -9.83 40.35 3.19
C ASP A 8 -8.98 39.28 3.87
N ASN A 9 -9.51 38.06 3.97
CA ASN A 9 -8.69 36.91 4.30
C ASN A 9 -8.61 36.03 3.04
N PRO A 10 -7.42 35.83 2.46
CA PRO A 10 -7.27 35.07 1.23
C PRO A 10 -7.62 33.59 1.47
N GLN A 11 -8.46 33.05 0.60
CA GLN A 11 -8.73 31.61 0.55
C GLN A 11 -7.42 30.84 0.39
N PRO A 12 -7.12 29.83 1.22
CA PRO A 12 -6.05 28.91 0.90
C PRO A 12 -6.48 28.07 -0.31
N GLN A 13 -5.78 28.29 -1.40
CA GLN A 13 -5.85 27.51 -2.63
C GLN A 13 -5.24 26.13 -2.40
N ASN A 14 -5.98 25.11 -2.84
CA ASN A 14 -5.47 23.99 -3.62
C ASN A 14 -4.49 23.02 -2.94
N GLU A 15 -5.02 22.17 -2.04
CA GLU A 15 -4.48 20.81 -1.90
C GLU A 15 -5.15 19.94 -2.95
N LYS A 16 -4.35 19.35 -3.84
CA LYS A 16 -4.78 18.27 -4.74
C LYS A 16 -5.23 17.09 -3.88
N ALA A 17 -6.49 17.10 -3.47
CA ALA A 17 -7.14 15.96 -2.85
C ALA A 17 -7.11 14.81 -3.86
N THR A 18 -6.34 13.78 -3.54
CA THR A 18 -6.42 12.50 -4.21
C THR A 18 -7.89 12.07 -4.18
N ASN A 19 -8.55 12.04 -5.34
CA ASN A 19 -10.01 11.80 -5.47
C ASN A 19 -10.39 10.38 -5.01
N LEU A 20 -10.42 10.17 -3.71
CA LEU A 20 -11.13 9.09 -3.04
C LEU A 20 -12.57 9.58 -2.82
N ASN A 21 -13.46 9.25 -3.76
CA ASN A 21 -14.89 9.51 -3.61
C ASN A 21 -15.53 8.40 -2.76
N TYR A 22 -16.02 8.77 -1.58
CA TYR A 22 -16.78 7.90 -0.68
C TYR A 22 -18.29 8.18 -0.89
N ASP A 23 -19.08 7.19 -1.32
CA ASP A 23 -20.55 7.31 -1.41
C ASP A 23 -21.17 7.03 -0.03
N ALA A 24 -21.88 8.03 0.50
CA ALA A 24 -22.40 8.08 1.87
C ALA A 24 -23.44 7.00 2.22
N SER A 25 -23.91 6.24 1.24
CA SER A 25 -25.03 5.31 1.43
C SER A 25 -24.58 3.90 1.80
N TYR A 26 -23.44 3.44 1.29
CA TYR A 26 -22.82 2.14 1.60
C TYR A 26 -21.30 2.22 1.39
N HIS A 27 -20.55 2.61 2.42
CA HIS A 27 -19.09 2.77 2.41
C HIS A 27 -18.32 1.42 2.37
N LEU A 28 -18.60 0.56 1.39
CA LEU A 28 -17.99 -0.78 1.30
C LEU A 28 -16.95 -0.88 0.17
N HIS A 29 -16.77 0.17 -0.64
CA HIS A 29 -15.96 0.11 -1.85
C HIS A 29 -14.86 1.17 -1.84
N CYS A 30 -13.62 0.75 -1.60
CA CYS A 30 -12.45 1.59 -1.84
C CYS A 30 -12.06 1.46 -3.33
N ARG A 31 -12.46 2.44 -4.15
CA ARG A 31 -12.19 2.50 -5.59
C ARG A 31 -11.05 3.48 -5.87
N LEU A 32 -10.07 3.03 -6.67
CA LEU A 32 -8.91 3.81 -7.08
C LEU A 32 -8.89 3.94 -8.61
N GLN A 33 -8.52 5.12 -9.11
CA GLN A 33 -8.15 5.32 -10.51
C GLN A 33 -6.64 5.20 -10.65
N ILE A 34 -6.18 4.31 -11.52
CA ILE A 34 -4.75 4.19 -11.83
C ILE A 34 -4.38 5.06 -13.03
N ALA A 35 -3.09 5.30 -13.26
CA ALA A 35 -2.57 6.23 -14.25
C ALA A 35 -2.96 5.86 -15.69
N SER A 36 -3.25 4.58 -15.96
CA SER A 36 -3.78 4.13 -17.25
C SER A 36 -5.24 4.55 -17.50
N GLY A 37 -5.90 5.18 -16.52
CA GLY A 37 -7.31 5.59 -16.59
C GLY A 37 -8.31 4.49 -16.21
N MET A 38 -7.80 3.31 -15.82
CA MET A 38 -8.64 2.22 -15.34
C MET A 38 -9.01 2.40 -13.87
N ALA A 39 -10.21 1.94 -13.53
CA ALA A 39 -10.69 1.95 -12.16
C ALA A 39 -10.60 0.55 -11.54
N ILE A 40 -9.87 0.44 -10.44
CA ILE A 40 -9.75 -0.79 -9.65
C ILE A 40 -10.48 -0.62 -8.32
N THR A 41 -11.06 -1.69 -7.80
CA THR A 41 -11.80 -1.70 -6.55
C THR A 41 -11.17 -2.69 -5.59
N LEU A 42 -10.86 -2.24 -4.38
CA LEU A 42 -10.42 -3.10 -3.28
C LEU A 42 -11.59 -4.03 -2.89
N THR A 43 -11.35 -5.34 -2.90
CA THR A 43 -12.34 -6.34 -2.52
C THR A 43 -12.08 -6.91 -1.13
N SER A 44 -10.82 -7.00 -0.74
CA SER A 44 -10.42 -7.47 0.59
C SER A 44 -9.07 -6.90 0.96
N ILE A 45 -8.85 -6.70 2.26
CA ILE A 45 -7.55 -6.35 2.83
C ILE A 45 -7.35 -7.16 4.11
N HIS A 46 -6.19 -7.79 4.23
CA HIS A 46 -5.74 -8.48 5.43
C HIS A 46 -4.51 -7.75 5.97
N GLN A 47 -4.51 -7.47 7.27
CA GLN A 47 -3.47 -6.68 7.91
C GLN A 47 -2.94 -7.37 9.16
N SER A 48 -1.63 -7.28 9.38
CA SER A 48 -0.95 -7.90 10.53
C SER A 48 0.25 -7.07 10.93
N MET A 49 0.58 -7.03 12.23
CA MET A 49 1.86 -6.45 12.66
C MET A 49 3.01 -7.21 12.00
N THR A 50 3.91 -6.50 11.32
CA THR A 50 5.04 -7.05 10.56
C THR A 50 5.92 -7.96 11.41
N TYR A 51 6.10 -7.59 12.68
CA TYR A 51 6.96 -8.31 13.62
C TYR A 51 6.15 -9.09 14.68
N SER A 52 4.87 -9.37 14.40
CA SER A 52 4.04 -10.14 15.35
C SER A 52 4.64 -11.53 15.58
N GLY A 53 4.76 -11.95 16.84
CA GLY A 53 5.33 -13.25 17.20
C GLY A 53 6.86 -13.27 17.23
N TRP A 54 7.54 -12.15 16.96
CA TRP A 54 8.97 -12.02 17.18
C TRP A 54 9.25 -11.74 18.65
N LEU A 55 9.91 -12.69 19.33
CA LEU A 55 10.19 -12.61 20.77
C LEU A 55 11.45 -11.78 21.10
N GLU A 56 12.54 -12.01 20.37
CA GLU A 56 13.85 -11.40 20.68
C GLU A 56 14.68 -11.15 19.41
N GLY A 57 15.50 -10.10 19.43
CA GLY A 57 16.41 -9.73 18.35
C GLY A 57 16.14 -8.33 17.81
N VAL A 58 17.16 -7.75 17.17
CA VAL A 58 17.01 -6.49 16.43
C VAL A 58 16.78 -6.86 14.96
N PRO A 59 15.75 -6.29 14.31
CA PRO A 59 15.52 -6.45 12.89
C PRO A 59 16.77 -6.16 12.05
N SER A 60 17.06 -7.07 11.12
CA SER A 60 18.16 -6.97 10.16
C SER A 60 17.63 -7.14 8.75
N THR A 61 18.46 -6.77 7.76
CA THR A 61 18.12 -6.93 6.35
C THR A 61 17.71 -8.36 6.01
N GLU A 62 18.44 -9.37 6.50
CA GLU A 62 18.12 -10.77 6.17
C GLU A 62 16.78 -11.22 6.75
N TRP A 63 16.44 -10.79 7.97
CA TRP A 63 15.14 -11.09 8.56
C TRP A 63 14.01 -10.35 7.85
N ASN A 64 14.23 -9.09 7.47
CA ASN A 64 13.25 -8.33 6.71
C ASN A 64 12.98 -8.95 5.34
N ASP A 65 14.02 -9.44 4.65
CA ASP A 65 13.89 -10.14 3.39
C ASP A 65 13.02 -11.39 3.55
N GLN A 66 13.28 -12.20 4.60
CA GLN A 66 12.46 -13.36 4.92
C GLN A 66 11.01 -12.99 5.23
N ILE A 67 10.76 -11.93 6.01
CA ILE A 67 9.40 -11.45 6.30
C ILE A 67 8.65 -11.06 5.03
N ILE A 68 9.33 -10.39 4.10
CA ILE A 68 8.75 -10.02 2.79
C ILE A 68 8.42 -11.27 1.99
N GLU A 69 9.37 -12.22 1.89
CA GLU A 69 9.18 -13.48 1.17
C GLU A 69 8.03 -14.31 1.75
N GLU A 70 7.95 -14.45 3.08
CA GLU A 70 6.88 -15.15 3.77
C GLU A 70 5.53 -14.47 3.58
N THR A 71 5.50 -13.12 3.61
CA THR A 71 4.28 -12.35 3.35
C THR A 71 3.80 -12.54 1.91
N LEU A 72 4.70 -12.55 0.93
CA LEU A 72 4.38 -12.85 -0.47
C LEU A 72 3.91 -14.29 -0.64
N ALA A 73 4.56 -15.26 -0.01
CA ALA A 73 4.16 -16.66 -0.05
C ALA A 73 2.78 -16.88 0.59
N ARG A 74 2.47 -16.14 1.67
CA ARG A 74 1.14 -16.12 2.28
C ARG A 74 0.11 -15.50 1.33
N ALA A 75 0.42 -14.37 0.71
CA ALA A 75 -0.44 -13.71 -0.27
C ALA A 75 -0.75 -14.62 -1.46
N ALA A 76 0.26 -15.29 -2.02
CA ALA A 76 0.10 -16.23 -3.12
C ALA A 76 -0.82 -17.40 -2.74
N ARG A 77 -0.65 -17.99 -1.55
CA ARG A 77 -1.45 -19.14 -1.09
C ARG A 77 -2.90 -18.79 -0.74
N GLN A 78 -3.13 -17.60 -0.18
CA GLN A 78 -4.41 -17.26 0.46
C GLN A 78 -5.24 -16.23 -0.30
N HIS A 79 -4.67 -15.55 -1.29
CA HIS A 79 -5.33 -14.40 -1.93
C HIS A 79 -5.24 -14.40 -3.46
N CYS A 80 -4.34 -15.19 -4.07
CA CYS A 80 -4.24 -15.32 -5.53
C CYS A 80 -5.08 -16.47 -6.10
N PHE A 81 -6.37 -16.56 -5.72
CA PHE A 81 -7.26 -17.66 -6.12
C PHE A 81 -7.52 -17.77 -7.63
N HIS A 82 -7.38 -16.65 -8.34
CA HIS A 82 -7.70 -16.53 -9.76
C HIS A 82 -6.47 -16.65 -10.67
N GLY A 83 -5.34 -17.10 -10.12
CA GLY A 83 -4.05 -17.09 -10.79
C GLY A 83 -3.30 -15.76 -10.61
N GLY A 84 -2.08 -15.72 -11.15
CA GLY A 84 -1.17 -14.59 -11.00
C GLY A 84 -0.27 -14.71 -9.75
N SER A 85 0.66 -13.76 -9.64
CA SER A 85 1.59 -13.64 -8.52
C SER A 85 1.30 -12.35 -7.75
N PRO A 86 1.45 -12.35 -6.41
CA PRO A 86 1.27 -11.13 -5.64
C PRO A 86 2.31 -10.08 -6.07
N TYR A 87 1.85 -8.85 -6.27
CA TYR A 87 2.71 -7.72 -6.59
C TYR A 87 3.18 -7.03 -5.30
N LEU A 88 4.50 -6.94 -5.13
CA LEU A 88 5.09 -6.24 -3.99
C LEU A 88 5.29 -4.76 -4.32
N ILE A 89 4.65 -3.89 -3.56
CA ILE A 89 5.08 -2.51 -3.43
C ILE A 89 6.26 -2.50 -2.46
N ALA A 90 7.47 -2.26 -2.97
CA ALA A 90 8.68 -2.29 -2.18
C ALA A 90 8.55 -1.36 -0.95
N PRO A 91 8.72 -1.88 0.28
CA PRO A 91 8.58 -1.12 1.50
C PRO A 91 9.78 -0.18 1.70
N GLU A 92 9.55 0.92 2.41
CA GLU A 92 10.65 1.76 2.89
C GLU A 92 11.39 1.04 4.01
N ARG A 93 12.71 0.92 3.87
CA ARG A 93 13.59 0.35 4.88
C ARG A 93 14.27 1.48 5.63
N ARG A 94 14.18 1.47 6.96
CA ARG A 94 14.72 2.55 7.82
C ARG A 94 15.49 1.96 9.00
N ASP A 95 16.57 2.63 9.39
CA ASP A 95 17.27 2.35 10.65
C ASP A 95 16.64 3.24 11.75
N PHE A 96 15.86 2.64 12.66
CA PHE A 96 15.25 3.39 13.77
C PHE A 96 16.21 3.63 14.94
N LEU A 97 17.37 2.98 14.96
CA LEU A 97 18.34 3.10 16.05
C LEU A 97 19.40 4.16 15.79
N ARG A 98 19.53 4.63 14.54
CA ARG A 98 20.53 5.65 14.16
C ARG A 98 19.88 6.96 13.75
N ARG A 99 20.31 8.05 14.39
CA ARG A 99 20.07 9.42 13.95
C ARG A 99 21.27 9.93 13.15
N PRO A 100 21.09 10.88 12.22
CA PRO A 100 22.23 11.58 11.61
C PRO A 100 23.09 12.22 12.70
N GLY A 101 24.29 11.67 12.93
CA GLY A 101 25.23 12.14 13.98
C GLY A 101 25.68 11.09 14.98
N ASP A 102 25.09 9.90 15.02
CA ASP A 102 25.54 8.81 15.90
C ASP A 102 26.88 8.23 15.38
N MET A 103 27.91 8.16 16.23
CA MET A 103 29.19 7.50 15.90
C MET A 103 28.98 6.00 15.70
N ASN A 104 29.82 5.40 14.85
CA ASN A 104 29.72 4.06 14.25
C ASN A 104 29.94 2.89 15.25
N ASP A 105 29.55 3.03 16.52
CA ASP A 105 29.98 2.18 17.63
C ASP A 105 29.01 1.03 17.97
N SER A 106 27.91 0.88 17.23
CA SER A 106 27.05 -0.30 17.32
C SER A 106 27.48 -1.34 16.27
N CYS A 107 28.22 -2.36 16.75
CA CYS A 107 28.60 -3.61 16.08
C CYS A 107 28.58 -3.58 14.53
N PRO A 108 29.73 -3.47 13.84
CA PRO A 108 29.78 -3.35 12.38
C PRO A 108 29.26 -4.58 11.60
N SER A 109 28.82 -5.65 12.27
CA SER A 109 28.48 -6.91 11.60
C SER A 109 27.04 -7.00 11.09
N ARG A 110 26.07 -6.21 11.59
CA ARG A 110 24.68 -6.19 11.08
C ARG A 110 24.01 -4.82 11.34
N PRO A 111 23.85 -3.95 10.33
CA PRO A 111 23.08 -2.72 10.52
C PRO A 111 21.62 -3.09 10.84
N ALA A 112 21.07 -2.44 11.87
CA ALA A 112 19.67 -2.60 12.20
C ALA A 112 18.82 -1.99 11.08
N GLU A 113 17.90 -2.77 10.52
CA GLU A 113 17.03 -2.33 9.45
C GLU A 113 15.61 -2.74 9.79
N TRP A 114 14.67 -1.84 9.63
CA TRP A 114 13.28 -2.09 9.91
C TRP A 114 12.40 -1.79 8.70
N LEU A 115 11.38 -2.62 8.57
CA LEU A 115 10.21 -2.43 7.73
C LEU A 115 9.14 -1.65 8.49
N PRO A 116 8.15 -1.10 7.77
CA PRO A 116 6.97 -0.55 8.42
C PRO A 116 6.25 -1.59 9.28
N LEU A 117 5.59 -1.14 10.34
CA LEU A 117 5.10 -2.01 11.42
C LEU A 117 3.87 -2.83 11.05
N VAL A 118 3.19 -2.50 9.96
CA VAL A 118 2.01 -3.24 9.49
C VAL A 118 2.25 -3.76 8.07
N SER A 119 2.07 -5.07 7.90
CA SER A 119 2.01 -5.73 6.59
C SER A 119 0.56 -5.80 6.11
N CYS A 120 0.35 -5.46 4.85
CA CYS A 120 -0.96 -5.44 4.20
C CYS A 120 -0.95 -6.35 2.97
N ILE A 121 -1.97 -7.20 2.85
CA ILE A 121 -2.24 -8.02 1.67
C ILE A 121 -3.63 -7.65 1.20
N ALA A 122 -3.76 -7.11 -0.02
CA ALA A 122 -5.03 -6.70 -0.57
C ALA A 122 -5.31 -7.35 -1.91
N SER A 123 -6.59 -7.64 -2.14
CA SER A 123 -7.08 -8.04 -3.45
C SER A 123 -7.83 -6.88 -4.09
N PHE A 124 -7.49 -6.59 -5.34
CA PHE A 124 -8.13 -5.59 -6.17
C PHE A 124 -8.81 -6.28 -7.37
N LYS A 125 -9.92 -5.71 -7.82
CA LYS A 125 -10.61 -6.13 -9.04
C LYS A 125 -10.84 -4.97 -9.99
N SER A 126 -10.80 -5.25 -11.28
CA SER A 126 -11.35 -4.40 -12.33
C SER A 126 -12.49 -5.13 -13.02
N VAL A 127 -13.55 -4.39 -13.39
CA VAL A 127 -14.67 -4.91 -14.19
C VAL A 127 -14.31 -5.04 -15.68
N PHE A 128 -13.07 -4.73 -16.03
CA PHE A 128 -12.51 -4.95 -17.36
C PHE A 128 -11.38 -5.97 -17.27
N PRO A 129 -11.23 -6.84 -18.29
CA PRO A 129 -10.06 -7.69 -18.40
C PRO A 129 -8.82 -6.83 -18.67
N ALA A 130 -7.67 -7.32 -18.21
CA ALA A 130 -6.39 -6.66 -18.36
C ALA A 130 -5.76 -6.95 -19.73
N ARG A 131 -5.83 -8.20 -20.22
CA ARG A 131 -5.16 -8.61 -21.47
C ARG A 131 -6.10 -9.26 -22.48
N SER A 132 -6.96 -10.16 -22.03
CA SER A 132 -7.84 -10.93 -22.90
C SER A 132 -9.20 -10.27 -23.06
N LYS A 133 -9.53 -9.84 -24.28
CA LYS A 133 -10.85 -9.27 -24.60
C LYS A 133 -12.02 -10.25 -24.46
N THR A 134 -11.74 -11.53 -24.27
CA THR A 134 -12.76 -12.59 -24.10
C THR A 134 -13.06 -12.89 -22.63
N LYS A 135 -12.40 -12.22 -21.69
CA LYS A 135 -12.57 -12.41 -20.24
C LYS A 135 -13.43 -11.29 -19.66
N ASP A 136 -14.09 -11.57 -18.55
CA ASP A 136 -15.10 -10.66 -17.99
C ASP A 136 -14.50 -9.62 -17.04
N LEU A 137 -13.48 -10.03 -16.28
CA LEU A 137 -12.87 -9.17 -15.28
C LEU A 137 -11.40 -9.54 -15.03
N SER A 138 -10.72 -8.73 -14.24
CA SER A 138 -9.34 -9.00 -13.82
C SER A 138 -9.13 -8.78 -12.32
N TYR A 139 -8.27 -9.60 -11.73
CA TYR A 139 -7.89 -9.53 -10.31
C TYR A 139 -6.38 -9.39 -10.15
N ALA A 140 -5.97 -8.63 -9.15
CA ALA A 140 -4.58 -8.57 -8.72
C ALA A 140 -4.49 -8.56 -7.19
N THR A 141 -3.49 -9.25 -6.66
CA THR A 141 -3.15 -9.20 -5.24
C THR A 141 -1.94 -8.30 -5.06
N VAL A 142 -2.03 -7.29 -4.20
CA VAL A 142 -0.95 -6.35 -3.92
C VAL A 142 -0.56 -6.47 -2.45
N VAL A 143 0.74 -6.51 -2.21
CA VAL A 143 1.35 -6.57 -0.87
C VAL A 143 2.15 -5.30 -0.64
N TRP A 144 1.97 -4.68 0.51
CA TRP A 144 2.78 -3.54 0.94
C TRP A 144 2.94 -3.54 2.46
N PHE A 145 3.76 -2.61 2.94
CA PHE A 145 3.96 -2.37 4.36
C PHE A 145 3.76 -0.88 4.63
N GLN A 146 3.09 -0.55 5.73
CA GLN A 146 2.82 0.82 6.17
C GLN A 146 3.02 0.97 7.68
N GLY A 147 3.13 2.22 8.14
CA GLY A 147 3.46 2.52 9.53
C GLY A 147 2.36 2.10 10.52
N GLU A 148 1.11 2.26 10.12
CA GLU A 148 -0.09 2.03 10.94
C GLU A 148 -1.08 1.13 10.20
N TYR A 149 -2.09 0.61 10.90
CA TYR A 149 -3.18 -0.12 10.24
C TYR A 149 -3.97 0.79 9.30
N CYS A 150 -4.24 0.32 8.08
CA CYS A 150 -5.21 0.89 7.15
C CYS A 150 -6.62 0.80 7.77
N PHE A 151 -7.51 1.79 7.69
CA PHE A 151 -7.53 3.01 6.89
C PHE A 151 -7.17 4.25 7.72
N PRO A 152 -6.40 5.21 7.16
CA PRO A 152 -6.09 5.38 5.73
C PRO A 152 -4.91 4.55 5.20
N ILE A 153 -4.84 4.38 3.86
CA ILE A 153 -3.65 3.85 3.17
C ILE A 153 -2.60 4.98 3.13
N ASP A 154 -1.34 4.65 3.42
CA ASP A 154 -0.23 5.62 3.34
C ASP A 154 -0.14 6.27 1.96
N GLU A 155 0.09 7.59 1.92
CA GLU A 155 0.10 8.36 0.67
C GLU A 155 1.16 7.86 -0.33
N THR A 156 2.31 7.40 0.16
CA THR A 156 3.39 6.84 -0.66
C THR A 156 2.96 5.52 -1.32
N VAL A 157 2.24 4.68 -0.60
CA VAL A 157 1.65 3.44 -1.13
C VAL A 157 0.55 3.77 -2.12
N LEU A 158 -0.30 4.75 -1.82
CA LEU A 158 -1.38 5.18 -2.70
C LEU A 158 -0.86 5.68 -4.05
N LYS A 159 0.22 6.47 -4.07
CA LYS A 159 0.89 6.90 -5.31
C LYS A 159 1.42 5.71 -6.11
N LYS A 160 2.12 4.77 -5.45
CA LYS A 160 2.63 3.57 -6.10
C LYS A 160 1.50 2.69 -6.65
N LEU A 161 0.38 2.54 -5.93
CA LEU A 161 -0.82 1.85 -6.40
C LEU A 161 -1.41 2.50 -7.66
N GLN A 162 -1.38 3.83 -7.75
CA GLN A 162 -1.84 4.56 -8.94
C GLN A 162 -0.92 4.33 -10.15
N GLU A 163 0.37 4.08 -9.93
CA GLU A 163 1.38 3.88 -10.98
C GLU A 163 1.55 2.41 -11.40
N ILE A 164 0.78 1.49 -10.82
CA ILE A 164 0.88 0.05 -11.14
C ILE A 164 0.58 -0.22 -12.61
N ASP A 165 1.44 -1.03 -13.23
CA ASP A 165 1.18 -1.69 -14.50
C ASP A 165 0.22 -2.87 -14.29
N TRP A 166 -1.08 -2.57 -14.37
CA TRP A 166 -2.13 -3.57 -14.13
C TRP A 166 -2.10 -4.72 -15.12
N ASP A 167 -1.76 -4.44 -16.37
CA ASP A 167 -1.76 -5.44 -17.45
C ASP A 167 -0.66 -6.50 -17.23
N GLY A 168 0.44 -6.10 -16.60
CA GLY A 168 1.52 -6.99 -16.21
C GLY A 168 1.21 -7.86 -14.98
N ILE A 169 0.43 -7.36 -14.02
CA ILE A 169 0.24 -8.05 -12.72
C ILE A 169 -1.10 -8.79 -12.59
N ALA A 170 -2.13 -8.37 -13.34
CA ALA A 170 -3.47 -8.88 -13.15
C ALA A 170 -3.72 -10.20 -13.89
N ALA A 171 -4.52 -11.05 -13.26
CA ALA A 171 -5.03 -12.29 -13.84
C ALA A 171 -6.45 -12.08 -14.35
N ASP A 172 -6.67 -12.43 -15.62
CA ASP A 172 -7.99 -12.33 -16.25
C ASP A 172 -8.84 -13.56 -15.93
N VAL A 173 -10.09 -13.34 -15.58
CA VAL A 173 -11.04 -14.39 -15.16
C VAL A 173 -12.31 -14.32 -15.99
N GLU A 174 -12.89 -15.50 -16.19
CA GLU A 174 -14.19 -15.70 -16.84
C GLU A 174 -15.17 -16.13 -15.74
N ILE A 175 -16.38 -15.58 -15.76
CA ILE A 175 -17.44 -15.88 -14.77
C ILE A 175 -18.49 -16.79 -15.39
#